data_AF-A0A9D3TDR1-F1
#
_entry.id   AF-A0A9D3TDR1-F1
#
_cell.length_a   1.000
_cell.length_b   1.000
_cell.length_c   1.000
_cell.angle_alpha   90.00
_cell.angle_beta   90.00
_cell.angle_gamma   90.00
#
_symmetry.space_group_name_H-M   'P 1'
#
loop_
_entity.id
_entity.type
_entity.pdbx_description
1 polymer ?
#
loop_
_entity_poly.entity_id
_entity_poly.type
_entity_poly.pdbx_seq_one_letter_code
_entity_poly.pdbx_strand_id
1 'polypeptide(L)'
;MSNTVSKRERNLCRNKRSVTGAELKRMCPQQRARYQAYQDPPKEVQRMITSTNQRLCARKAETRTQRENSEKEDVEKKRQNTLIGQLKAAEARNRIRLMRLRYQKARAQEINMMIACQSTAQKAVRLEILLPAKVSKLSISDSFDKLERRRIEEILEDERGLTINRG
;
A
#
# COMPACT_ATOMS: atom_id res chain seq x y z
N MET A 1 45.32 -57.89 72.22
CA MET A 1 44.20 -57.11 71.65
C MET A 1 44.77 -56.24 70.54
N SER A 2 44.52 -56.59 69.28
CA SER A 2 45.03 -55.84 68.13
C SER A 2 43.89 -55.60 67.15
N ASN A 3 43.35 -54.38 67.19
CA ASN A 3 42.25 -53.92 66.36
C ASN A 3 42.70 -53.74 64.90
N THR A 4 42.02 -54.39 63.96
CA THR A 4 42.15 -54.10 62.52
C THR A 4 40.94 -53.27 62.07
N VAL A 5 41.17 -51.98 61.87
CA VAL A 5 40.16 -51.03 61.38
C VAL A 5 39.98 -51.23 59.87
N SER A 6 38.77 -51.65 59.47
CA SER A 6 38.33 -51.78 58.08
C SER A 6 38.27 -50.41 57.38
N LYS A 7 39.03 -50.23 56.29
CA LYS A 7 39.01 -49.01 55.47
C LYS A 7 37.77 -49.01 54.56
N ARG A 8 36.77 -48.20 54.91
CA ARG A 8 35.67 -47.82 54.00
C ARG A 8 36.21 -47.06 52.79
N GLU A 9 36.03 -47.62 51.59
CA GLU A 9 36.31 -46.94 50.33
C GLU A 9 35.33 -45.77 50.12
N ARG A 10 35.88 -44.58 49.91
CA ARG A 10 35.12 -43.36 49.58
C ARG A 10 34.87 -43.34 48.08
N ASN A 11 33.63 -43.60 47.66
CA ASN A 11 33.19 -43.40 46.28
C ASN A 11 33.22 -41.90 45.94
N LEU A 12 34.27 -41.46 45.26
CA LEU A 12 34.36 -40.13 44.67
C LEU A 12 33.48 -40.10 43.42
N CYS A 13 32.43 -39.28 43.42
CA CYS A 13 31.70 -38.95 42.20
C CYS A 13 32.65 -38.27 41.20
N ARG A 14 33.20 -39.06 40.28
CA ARG A 14 34.08 -38.58 39.22
C ARG A 14 33.30 -37.68 38.28
N ASN A 15 33.88 -36.52 37.97
CA ASN A 15 33.35 -35.57 37.01
C ASN A 15 33.19 -36.28 35.64
N LYS A 16 31.95 -36.37 35.13
CA LYS A 16 31.61 -37.12 33.89
C LYS A 16 32.27 -36.56 32.62
N ARG A 17 33.04 -35.47 32.74
CA ARG A 17 33.56 -34.67 31.62
C ARG A 17 34.93 -35.10 31.10
N SER A 18 35.58 -36.10 31.68
CA SER A 18 36.89 -36.55 31.18
C SER A 18 37.08 -38.05 31.35
N VAL A 19 36.42 -38.84 30.51
CA VAL A 19 36.78 -40.26 30.36
C VAL A 19 38.09 -40.32 29.59
N THR A 20 39.07 -41.03 30.14
CA THR A 20 40.39 -41.18 29.50
C THR A 20 40.30 -42.09 28.27
N GLY A 21 41.20 -41.94 27.30
CA GLY A 21 41.19 -42.74 26.07
C GLY A 21 41.27 -44.26 26.31
N ALA A 22 41.90 -44.68 27.41
CA ALA A 22 41.96 -46.08 27.83
C ALA A 22 40.61 -46.60 28.37
N GLU A 23 39.88 -45.77 29.13
CA GLU A 23 38.54 -46.09 29.63
C GLU A 23 37.51 -46.16 28.48
N LEU A 24 37.63 -45.30 27.47
CA LEU A 24 36.78 -45.35 26.27
C LEU A 24 36.97 -46.63 25.46
N LYS A 25 38.19 -47.15 25.40
CA LYS A 25 38.50 -48.43 24.72
C LYS A 25 37.94 -49.64 25.47
N ARG A 26 37.74 -49.52 26.79
CA ARG A 26 37.15 -50.56 27.65
C ARG A 26 35.62 -50.59 27.64
N MET A 27 34.96 -49.53 27.16
CA MET A 27 33.50 -49.48 27.04
C MET A 27 33.00 -50.38 25.91
N CYS A 28 31.76 -50.87 26.04
CA CYS A 28 31.12 -51.56 24.92
C CYS A 28 30.88 -50.57 23.75
N PRO A 29 30.81 -51.05 22.49
CA PRO A 29 30.67 -50.17 21.33
C PRO A 29 29.49 -49.20 21.41
N GLN A 30 28.36 -49.64 21.98
CA GLN A 30 27.16 -48.81 22.16
C GLN A 30 27.37 -47.69 23.19
N GLN A 31 28.06 -47.96 24.29
CA GLN A 31 28.39 -46.95 25.31
C GLN A 31 29.42 -45.94 24.77
N ARG A 32 30.41 -46.42 24.02
CA ARG A 32 31.40 -45.56 23.37
C ARG A 32 30.77 -44.64 22.31
N ALA A 33 29.87 -45.18 21.48
CA ALA A 33 29.14 -44.39 20.51
C ALA A 33 28.26 -43.32 21.19
N ARG A 34 27.54 -43.70 22.27
CA ARG A 34 26.78 -42.74 23.08
C ARG A 34 27.67 -41.65 23.65
N TYR A 35 28.83 -41.97 24.19
CA TYR A 35 29.76 -40.97 24.72
C TYR A 35 30.26 -40.00 23.63
N GLN A 36 30.68 -40.54 22.49
CA GLN A 36 31.19 -39.74 21.37
C GLN A 36 30.12 -38.83 20.76
N ALA A 37 28.85 -39.24 20.75
CA ALA A 37 27.74 -38.43 20.24
C ALA A 37 27.51 -37.13 21.05
N TYR A 38 27.86 -37.12 22.34
CA TYR A 38 27.75 -35.94 23.20
C TYR A 38 29.09 -35.23 23.43
N GLN A 39 30.17 -35.70 22.80
CA GLN A 39 31.45 -35.03 22.86
C GLN A 39 31.43 -33.83 21.90
N ASP A 40 31.92 -32.69 22.37
CA ASP A 40 32.06 -31.52 21.52
C ASP A 40 33.02 -31.83 20.35
N PRO A 41 32.68 -31.43 19.11
CA PRO A 41 33.55 -31.63 17.96
C PRO A 41 34.91 -30.97 18.18
N PRO A 42 35.97 -31.46 17.54
CA PRO A 42 37.28 -30.81 17.60
C PRO A 42 37.21 -29.38 17.05
N LYS A 43 38.07 -28.50 17.56
CA LYS A 43 38.03 -27.05 17.28
C LYS A 43 38.03 -26.71 15.79
N GLU A 44 38.71 -27.49 14.96
CA GLU A 44 38.73 -27.32 13.50
C GLU A 44 37.36 -27.59 12.86
N VAL A 45 36.70 -28.68 13.27
CA VAL A 45 35.34 -29.02 12.83
C VAL A 45 34.35 -27.96 13.31
N GLN A 46 34.50 -27.46 14.54
CA GLN A 46 33.68 -26.35 15.02
C GLN A 46 33.85 -25.11 14.12
N ARG A 47 35.08 -24.71 13.77
CA ARG A 47 35.32 -23.58 12.84
C ARG A 47 34.65 -23.80 11.48
N MET A 48 34.72 -25.02 10.92
CA MET A 48 34.06 -25.35 9.66
C MET A 48 32.54 -25.24 9.76
N ILE A 49 31.95 -25.72 10.87
CA ILE A 49 30.52 -25.59 11.15
C ILE A 49 30.12 -24.12 11.24
N THR A 50 30.86 -23.29 11.98
CA THR A 50 30.55 -21.85 12.13
C THR A 50 30.66 -21.12 10.79
N SER A 51 31.70 -21.39 10.01
CA SER A 51 31.90 -20.81 8.66
C SER A 51 30.77 -21.22 7.70
N THR A 52 30.36 -22.48 7.74
CA THR A 52 29.24 -22.98 6.93
C THR A 52 27.92 -22.35 7.34
N ASN A 53 27.64 -22.28 8.65
CA ASN A 53 26.44 -21.64 9.16
C ASN A 53 26.39 -20.15 8.82
N GLN A 54 27.52 -19.44 8.92
CA GLN A 54 27.62 -18.03 8.53
C GLN A 54 27.28 -17.84 7.04
N ARG A 55 27.82 -18.70 6.15
CA ARG A 55 27.48 -18.68 4.72
C ARG A 55 26.00 -18.95 4.45
N LEU A 56 25.41 -19.91 5.15
CA LEU A 56 23.99 -20.23 5.01
C LEU A 56 23.10 -19.09 5.51
N CYS A 57 23.46 -18.46 6.62
CA CYS A 57 22.77 -17.27 7.14
C CYS A 57 22.87 -16.10 6.16
N ALA A 58 24.05 -15.81 5.62
CA ALA A 58 24.24 -14.76 4.62
C ALA A 58 23.38 -15.00 3.37
N ARG A 59 23.39 -16.22 2.82
CA ARG A 59 22.57 -16.57 1.64
C ARG A 59 21.06 -16.46 1.93
N LYS A 60 20.61 -16.86 3.12
CA LYS A 60 19.21 -16.70 3.53
C LYS A 60 18.83 -15.23 3.65
N ALA A 61 19.71 -14.39 4.20
CA ALA A 61 19.50 -12.95 4.30
C ALA A 61 19.40 -12.31 2.91
N GLU A 62 20.31 -12.62 1.99
CA GLU A 62 20.27 -12.13 0.60
C GLU A 62 18.97 -12.52 -0.11
N THR A 63 18.55 -13.78 0.01
CA THR A 63 17.31 -14.27 -0.60
C THR A 63 16.09 -13.54 -0.03
N ARG A 64 16.10 -13.24 1.28
CA ARG A 64 15.04 -12.48 1.92
C ARG A 64 14.99 -11.04 1.41
N THR A 65 16.13 -10.36 1.34
CA THR A 65 16.23 -9.00 0.79
C THR A 65 15.76 -8.95 -0.67
N GLN A 66 16.13 -9.94 -1.49
CA GLN A 66 15.67 -10.03 -2.88
C GLN A 66 14.15 -10.18 -2.97
N ARG A 67 13.55 -11.02 -2.13
CA ARG A 67 12.08 -11.17 -2.06
C ARG A 67 11.41 -9.88 -1.64
N GLU A 68 11.89 -9.26 -0.57
CA GLU A 68 11.35 -7.98 -0.07
C GLU A 68 11.46 -6.87 -1.13
N ASN A 69 12.53 -6.84 -1.92
CA ASN A 69 12.67 -5.89 -3.02
C ASN A 69 11.70 -6.19 -4.17
N SER A 70 11.55 -7.46 -4.57
CA SER A 70 10.59 -7.85 -5.60
C SER A 70 9.14 -7.52 -5.21
N GLU A 71 8.77 -7.72 -3.95
CA GLU A 71 7.45 -7.38 -3.44
C GLU A 71 7.20 -5.86 -3.47
N LYS A 72 8.21 -5.05 -3.12
CA LYS A 72 8.12 -3.58 -3.22
C LYS A 72 7.94 -3.14 -4.66
N GLU A 73 8.68 -3.72 -5.60
CA GLU A 73 8.54 -3.43 -7.02
C GLU A 73 7.13 -3.78 -7.54
N ASP A 74 6.58 -4.92 -7.13
CA ASP A 74 5.25 -5.34 -7.55
C ASP A 74 4.14 -4.45 -6.99
N VAL A 75 4.28 -3.98 -5.75
CA VAL A 75 3.36 -2.98 -5.17
C VAL A 75 3.44 -1.68 -5.96
N GLU A 76 4.63 -1.23 -6.33
CA GLU A 76 4.80 0.01 -7.08
C GLU A 76 4.26 -0.12 -8.52
N LYS A 77 4.52 -1.24 -9.19
CA LYS A 77 3.92 -1.54 -10.51
C LYS A 77 2.39 -1.55 -10.45
N LYS A 78 1.79 -2.10 -9.39
CA LYS A 78 0.33 -2.07 -9.18
C LYS A 78 -0.17 -0.64 -9.06
N ARG A 79 0.48 0.19 -8.23
CA ARG A 79 0.12 1.62 -8.07
C ARG A 79 0.22 2.36 -9.40
N GLN A 80 1.31 2.16 -10.13
CA GLN A 80 1.52 2.76 -11.44
C GLN A 80 0.43 2.33 -12.43
N ASN A 81 0.10 1.04 -12.48
CA ASN A 81 -0.96 0.53 -13.36
C ASN A 81 -2.34 1.10 -13.01
N THR A 82 -2.65 1.24 -11.72
CA THR A 82 -3.89 1.89 -11.28
C THR A 82 -3.94 3.35 -11.72
N LEU A 83 -2.85 4.10 -11.53
CA LEU A 83 -2.76 5.50 -11.97
C LEU A 83 -2.92 5.63 -13.48
N ILE A 84 -2.21 4.80 -14.25
CA ILE A 84 -2.34 4.76 -15.72
C ILE A 84 -3.78 4.46 -16.13
N GLY A 85 -4.45 3.50 -15.46
CA GLY A 85 -5.85 3.18 -15.72
C GLY A 85 -6.79 4.37 -15.47
N GLN A 86 -6.59 5.08 -14.36
CA GLN A 86 -7.36 6.29 -14.04
C GLN A 86 -7.14 7.41 -15.07
N LEU A 87 -5.88 7.66 -15.45
CA LEU A 87 -5.54 8.67 -16.45
C LEU A 87 -6.15 8.34 -17.83
N LYS A 88 -6.04 7.09 -18.28
CA LYS A 88 -6.66 6.63 -19.53
C LYS A 88 -8.18 6.79 -19.51
N ALA A 89 -8.83 6.47 -18.38
CA ALA A 89 -10.27 6.64 -18.23
C ALA A 89 -10.69 8.12 -18.27
N ALA A 90 -9.93 9.00 -17.61
CA ALA A 90 -10.16 10.43 -17.64
C ALA A 90 -9.99 11.00 -19.06
N GLU A 91 -8.95 10.57 -19.79
CA GLU A 91 -8.70 10.96 -21.17
C GLU A 91 -9.85 10.53 -22.10
N ALA A 92 -10.30 9.26 -22.01
CA ALA A 92 -11.40 8.75 -22.82
C ALA A 92 -12.70 9.53 -22.59
N ARG A 93 -13.02 9.82 -21.33
CA ARG A 93 -14.18 10.66 -20.97
C ARG A 93 -14.05 12.06 -21.56
N ASN A 94 -12.87 12.68 -21.45
CA ASN A 94 -12.63 14.00 -22.01
C ASN A 94 -12.77 14.00 -23.55
N ARG A 95 -12.27 12.96 -24.23
CA ARG A 95 -12.41 12.80 -25.69
C ARG A 95 -13.88 12.73 -26.10
N ILE A 96 -14.69 11.92 -25.41
CA ILE A 96 -16.14 11.84 -25.66
C ILE A 96 -16.82 13.18 -25.41
N ARG A 97 -16.48 13.86 -24.31
CA ARG A 97 -17.02 15.19 -23.98
C ARG A 97 -16.70 16.21 -25.06
N LEU A 98 -15.45 16.27 -25.51
CA LEU A 98 -15.02 17.16 -26.58
C LEU A 98 -15.71 16.85 -27.91
N MET A 99 -15.86 15.56 -28.25
CA MET A 99 -16.60 15.14 -29.45
C MET A 99 -18.05 15.60 -29.39
N ARG A 100 -18.75 15.38 -28.27
CA ARG A 100 -20.13 15.84 -28.06
C ARG A 100 -20.24 17.35 -28.17
N LEU A 101 -19.32 18.10 -27.56
CA LEU A 101 -19.30 19.56 -27.63
C LEU A 101 -19.08 20.05 -29.07
N ARG A 102 -18.16 19.43 -29.82
CA ARG A 102 -17.92 19.73 -31.23
C ARG A 102 -19.17 19.45 -32.08
N TYR A 103 -19.80 18.30 -31.88
CA TYR A 103 -21.04 17.94 -32.57
C TYR A 103 -22.15 18.95 -32.28
N GLN A 104 -22.38 19.30 -31.01
CA GLN A 104 -23.37 20.29 -30.61
C GLN A 104 -23.08 21.66 -31.25
N LYS A 105 -21.81 22.09 -31.28
CA LYS A 105 -21.39 23.34 -31.91
C LYS A 105 -21.66 23.31 -33.42
N ALA A 106 -21.25 22.24 -34.11
CA ALA A 106 -21.45 22.09 -35.55
C ALA A 106 -22.94 22.06 -35.91
N ARG A 107 -23.73 21.26 -35.18
CA ARG A 107 -25.20 21.19 -35.35
C ARG A 107 -25.87 22.54 -35.13
N ALA A 108 -25.46 23.28 -34.12
CA ALA A 108 -26.01 24.62 -33.88
C ALA A 108 -25.63 25.61 -35.00
N GLN A 109 -24.40 25.54 -35.51
CA GLN A 109 -23.96 26.36 -36.65
C GLN A 109 -24.77 26.06 -37.92
N GLU A 110 -24.99 24.78 -38.22
CA GLU A 110 -25.79 24.34 -39.36
C GLU A 110 -27.24 24.84 -39.25
N ILE A 111 -27.89 24.66 -38.10
CA ILE A 111 -29.25 25.14 -37.88
C ILE A 111 -29.32 26.67 -37.99
N ASN A 112 -28.35 27.40 -37.43
CA ASN A 112 -28.30 28.85 -37.56
C ASN A 112 -28.17 29.29 -39.03
N MET A 113 -27.39 28.57 -39.83
CA MET A 113 -27.28 28.82 -41.26
C MET A 113 -28.62 28.56 -41.97
N MET A 114 -29.30 27.45 -41.65
CA MET A 114 -30.64 27.18 -42.20
C MET A 114 -31.64 28.27 -41.83
N ILE A 115 -31.62 28.76 -40.59
CA ILE A 115 -32.45 29.86 -40.09
C ILE A 115 -32.21 31.13 -40.92
N ALA A 116 -30.93 31.47 -41.15
CA ALA A 116 -30.55 32.66 -41.92
C ALA A 116 -31.03 32.61 -43.38
N CYS A 117 -31.16 31.41 -43.95
CA CYS A 117 -31.65 31.21 -45.32
C CYS A 117 -33.18 31.12 -45.43
N GLN A 118 -33.95 31.21 -44.35
CA GLN A 118 -35.41 31.12 -44.43
C GLN A 118 -36.05 32.38 -45.03
N SER A 119 -37.04 32.17 -45.90
CA SER A 119 -37.76 33.28 -46.55
C SER A 119 -38.78 33.99 -45.67
N THR A 120 -39.13 33.42 -44.51
CA THR A 120 -40.13 34.00 -43.59
C THR A 120 -39.71 33.82 -42.15
N ALA A 121 -40.03 34.81 -41.30
CA ALA A 121 -39.74 34.76 -39.87
C ALA A 121 -40.38 33.55 -39.19
N GLN A 122 -41.61 33.18 -39.58
CA GLN A 122 -42.31 32.03 -38.98
C GLN A 122 -41.55 30.70 -39.22
N LYS A 123 -40.96 30.50 -40.40
CA LYS A 123 -40.14 29.32 -40.69
C LYS A 123 -38.82 29.32 -39.90
N ALA A 124 -38.17 30.48 -39.81
CA ALA A 124 -36.97 30.67 -39.00
C ALA A 124 -37.21 30.31 -37.51
N VAL A 125 -38.30 30.82 -36.93
CA VAL A 125 -38.68 30.54 -35.53
C VAL A 125 -38.96 29.05 -35.30
N ARG A 126 -39.59 28.36 -36.26
CA ARG A 126 -39.82 26.90 -36.16
C ARG A 126 -38.50 26.11 -36.10
N LEU A 127 -37.49 26.53 -36.84
CA LEU A 127 -36.16 25.91 -36.83
C LEU A 127 -35.38 26.23 -35.55
N GLU A 128 -35.62 27.39 -34.93
CA GLU A 128 -34.99 27.78 -33.67
C GLU A 128 -35.27 26.78 -32.54
N ILE A 129 -36.43 26.13 -32.54
CA ILE A 129 -36.81 25.08 -31.58
C ILE A 129 -35.83 23.89 -31.61
N LEU A 130 -35.14 23.66 -32.72
CA LEU A 130 -34.16 22.57 -32.86
C LEU A 130 -32.80 22.90 -32.21
N LEU A 131 -32.55 24.16 -31.87
CA LEU A 131 -31.35 24.58 -31.17
C LEU A 131 -31.42 24.17 -29.70
N PRO A 132 -30.26 23.84 -29.08
CA PRO A 132 -30.23 23.62 -27.65
C PRO A 132 -30.67 24.89 -26.91
N ALA A 133 -31.55 24.72 -25.92
CA ALA A 133 -31.99 25.81 -25.06
C ALA A 133 -30.76 26.49 -24.42
N LYS A 134 -30.58 27.78 -24.70
CA LYS A 134 -29.56 28.60 -24.03
C LYS A 134 -30.04 28.84 -22.62
N VAL A 135 -29.67 27.97 -21.69
CA VAL A 135 -29.84 28.23 -20.26
C VAL A 135 -28.88 29.37 -19.94
N SER A 136 -29.36 30.61 -20.00
CA SER A 136 -28.64 31.72 -19.41
C SER A 136 -28.55 31.40 -17.93
N LYS A 137 -27.33 31.18 -17.44
CA LYS A 137 -27.10 31.20 -16.00
C LYS A 137 -27.33 32.65 -15.62
N LEU A 138 -28.58 32.97 -15.27
CA LEU A 138 -28.88 34.18 -14.53
C LEU A 138 -28.15 34.02 -13.21
N SER A 139 -26.89 34.47 -13.16
CA SER A 139 -26.24 34.72 -11.89
C SER A 139 -27.00 35.88 -11.29
N ILE A 140 -28.01 35.57 -10.50
CA ILE A 140 -28.63 36.55 -9.61
C ILE A 140 -27.53 36.84 -8.60
N SER A 141 -26.66 37.78 -8.94
CA SER A 141 -25.71 38.34 -8.00
C SER A 141 -26.54 39.01 -6.93
N ASP A 142 -26.22 38.73 -5.68
CA ASP A 142 -26.79 39.45 -4.56
C ASP A 142 -26.53 40.94 -4.75
N SER A 143 -27.61 41.70 -4.99
CA SER A 143 -27.53 43.12 -5.31
C SER A 143 -27.54 44.02 -4.07
N PHE A 144 -27.70 43.44 -2.88
CA PHE A 144 -27.79 44.20 -1.64
C PHE A 144 -26.42 44.56 -1.10
N ASP A 145 -26.24 45.84 -0.77
CA ASP A 145 -25.06 46.30 -0.05
C ASP A 145 -25.09 45.80 1.42
N LYS A 146 -23.94 45.77 2.09
CA LYS A 146 -23.80 45.28 3.47
C LYS A 146 -24.76 45.96 4.45
N LEU A 147 -25.03 47.26 4.24
CA LEU A 147 -25.96 48.02 5.06
C LEU A 147 -27.42 47.63 4.81
N GLU A 148 -27.80 47.42 3.55
CA GLU A 148 -29.13 46.98 3.17
C GLU A 148 -29.41 45.57 3.68
N ARG A 149 -28.42 44.68 3.58
CA ARG A 149 -28.45 43.31 4.10
C ARG A 149 -28.60 43.28 5.63
N ARG A 150 -27.81 44.08 6.35
CA ARG A 150 -27.93 44.23 7.80
C ARG A 150 -29.32 44.72 8.22
N ARG A 151 -29.90 45.65 7.45
CA ARG A 151 -31.25 46.16 7.72
C ARG A 151 -32.33 45.11 7.45
N ILE A 152 -32.16 44.31 6.39
CA ILE A 152 -33.06 43.19 6.11
C ILE A 152 -32.99 42.14 7.22
N GLU A 153 -31.80 41.84 7.74
CA GLU A 153 -31.61 40.92 8.86
C GLU A 153 -32.27 41.39 10.15
N GLU A 154 -32.15 42.69 10.44
CA GLU A 154 -32.85 43.32 11.57
C GLU A 154 -34.37 43.21 11.43
N ILE A 155 -34.90 43.40 10.22
CA ILE A 155 -36.35 43.24 9.93
C ILE A 155 -36.78 41.77 10.03
N LEU A 156 -35.92 40.83 9.63
CA LEU A 156 -36.21 39.39 9.63
C LEU A 156 -35.89 38.69 10.95
N GLU A 157 -35.35 39.43 11.94
CA GLU A 157 -34.91 38.89 13.23
C GLU A 157 -33.96 37.67 13.08
N ASP A 158 -33.13 37.64 12.02
CA ASP A 158 -32.18 36.55 11.76
C ASP A 158 -30.94 36.67 12.66
N GLU A 159 -31.10 36.42 13.96
CA GLU A 159 -30.01 36.50 14.94
C GLU A 159 -28.89 35.46 14.70
N ARG A 160 -29.18 34.42 13.92
CA ARG A 160 -28.26 33.31 13.65
C ARG A 160 -27.44 33.51 12.38
N GLY A 161 -27.71 34.57 11.61
CA GLY A 161 -26.96 34.90 10.39
C GLY A 161 -27.03 33.79 9.31
N LEU A 162 -28.13 33.04 9.27
CA LEU A 162 -28.33 31.93 8.34
C LEU A 162 -28.39 32.40 6.88
N THR A 163 -28.71 33.68 6.66
CA THR A 163 -28.78 34.31 5.35
C THR A 163 -27.42 34.77 4.78
N ILE A 164 -26.39 34.92 5.62
CA ILE A 164 -25.00 35.27 5.21
C ILE A 164 -24.13 34.00 5.10
N ASN A 165 -24.26 33.06 6.02
CA ASN A 165 -23.42 31.86 6.09
C ASN A 165 -23.86 30.79 5.09
N ARG A 166 -23.62 31.04 3.80
CA ARG A 166 -23.71 30.03 2.73
C ARG A 166 -22.32 29.41 2.53
N GLY A 167 -21.94 28.53 3.46
CA GLY A 167 -20.83 27.60 3.27
C GLY A 167 -21.16 26.55 2.22
#